data_AF-A0A9E5NAB3-F1
#
_entry.id   AF-A0A9E5NAB3-F1
#
_cell.length_a   1.000
_cell.length_b   1.000
_cell.length_c   1.000
_cell.angle_alpha   90.00
_cell.angle_beta   90.00
_cell.angle_gamma   90.00
#
_symmetry.space_group_name_H-M   'P 1'
#
loop_
_entity.id
_entity.type
_entity.pdbx_description
1 polymer ?
#
loop_
_entity_poly.entity_id
_entity_poly.type
_entity_poly.pdbx_seq_one_letter_code
_entity_poly.pdbx_strand_id
1 'polypeptide(L)' 'LGLPVEVYTPVFAASRIAGWAAHIIEQHADNRLIRPDSIYRGQRGQEYIPMDRRS' A
#
# COMPACT_ATOMS: atom_id res chain seq x y z
N LEU A 1 -5.19 -0.33 31.95
CA LEU A 1 -5.75 -1.46 31.16
C LEU A 1 -4.85 -2.69 31.14
N GLY A 2 -3.54 -2.58 31.44
CA GLY A 2 -2.66 -3.76 31.62
C GLY A 2 -2.55 -4.64 30.38
N LEU A 3 -2.72 -4.05 29.19
CA LEU A 3 -2.75 -4.81 27.94
C LEU A 3 -1.34 -5.19 27.50
N PRO A 4 -1.16 -6.41 26.97
CA PRO A 4 0.08 -6.81 26.32
C PRO A 4 0.44 -5.89 25.13
N VAL A 5 1.73 -5.69 24.85
CA VAL A 5 2.19 -4.77 23.79
C VAL A 5 1.70 -5.21 22.41
N GLU A 6 1.61 -6.52 22.19
CA GLU A 6 1.15 -7.14 20.96
C GLU A 6 -0.28 -6.74 20.56
N VAL A 7 -1.12 -6.29 21.52
CA VAL A 7 -2.50 -5.88 21.21
C VAL A 7 -2.66 -4.39 20.95
N TYR A 8 -1.60 -3.59 20.99
CA TYR A 8 -1.71 -2.14 20.79
C TYR A 8 -2.17 -1.78 19.39
N THR A 9 -1.58 -2.38 18.35
CA THR A 9 -1.98 -2.14 16.97
C THR A 9 -3.42 -2.61 16.68
N PRO A 10 -3.86 -3.80 17.12
CA PRO A 10 -5.27 -4.20 17.03
C PRO A 10 -6.26 -3.25 17.72
N VAL A 11 -5.95 -2.76 18.93
CA VAL A 11 -6.81 -1.81 19.65
C VAL A 11 -6.90 -0.48 18.91
N PHE A 12 -5.79 0.00 18.35
CA PHE A 12 -5.80 1.19 17.50
C PHE A 12 -6.69 0.98 16.26
N ALA A 13 -6.54 -0.15 15.56
CA ALA A 13 -7.35 -0.47 14.39
C ALA A 13 -8.85 -0.56 14.72
N ALA A 14 -9.21 -1.18 15.86
CA ALA A 14 -10.58 -1.28 16.32
C ALA A 14 -11.23 0.09 16.56
N SER A 15 -10.46 1.07 17.05
CA SER A 15 -10.92 2.46 17.14
C SER A 15 -11.01 3.16 15.78
N ARG A 16 -10.02 2.93 14.89
CA ARG A 16 -9.94 3.61 13.58
C ARG A 16 -10.92 3.10 12.54
N ILE A 17 -11.49 1.91 12.69
CA ILE A 17 -12.40 1.31 11.72
C ILE A 17 -13.59 2.20 11.38
N ALA A 18 -14.14 2.93 12.37
CA ALA A 18 -15.24 3.87 12.14
C ALA A 18 -14.84 5.01 11.18
N GLY A 19 -13.62 5.56 11.36
CA GLY A 19 -13.11 6.61 10.48
C GLY A 19 -12.74 6.10 9.08
N TRP A 20 -12.19 4.88 8.98
CA TRP A 20 -11.93 4.26 7.68
C TRP A 20 -13.23 4.00 6.92
N ALA A 21 -14.26 3.48 7.59
CA ALA A 21 -15.58 3.28 6.99
C ALA A 21 -16.20 4.59 6.51
N ALA A 22 -16.11 5.67 7.30
CA ALA A 22 -16.60 6.98 6.90
C ALA A 22 -15.91 7.47 5.61
N HIS A 23 -14.58 7.43 5.54
CA HIS A 23 -13.85 7.83 4.34
C HIS A 23 -14.13 6.93 3.12
N ILE A 24 -14.36 5.64 3.34
CA ILE A 24 -14.79 4.72 2.28
C ILE A 24 -16.14 5.19 1.72
N ILE A 25 -17.12 5.49 2.58
CA ILE A 25 -18.45 5.96 2.16
C ILE A 25 -18.33 7.29 1.41
N GLU A 26 -17.55 8.25 1.92
CA GLU A 26 -17.29 9.53 1.26
C GLU A 26 -16.70 9.33 -0.13
N GLN A 27 -15.69 8.45 -0.26
CA GLN A 27 -15.09 8.12 -1.56
C GLN A 27 -16.10 7.48 -2.51
N HIS A 28 -17.02 6.63 -2.02
CA HIS A 28 -18.03 6.01 -2.88
C HIS A 28 -19.09 7.01 -3.38
N ALA A 29 -19.33 8.10 -2.65
CA ALA A 29 -20.29 9.12 -3.04
C ALA A 29 -19.84 9.95 -4.26
N ASP A 30 -18.53 10.19 -4.42
CA ASP A 30 -17.92 10.87 -5.58
C ASP A 30 -16.63 10.15 -6.01
N ASN A 31 -16.81 8.93 -6.52
CA ASN A 31 -15.70 8.01 -6.66
C ASN A 31 -14.78 8.35 -7.83
N ARG A 32 -13.48 8.46 -7.53
CA ARG A 32 -12.40 8.61 -8.51
C ARG A 32 -11.35 7.53 -8.33
N LEU A 33 -10.92 6.91 -9.43
CA LEU A 33 -9.81 5.95 -9.42
C LEU A 33 -8.53 6.63 -8.92
N ILE A 34 -7.99 6.11 -7.82
CA ILE A 34 -6.68 6.49 -7.30
C ILE A 34 -5.62 5.74 -8.12
N ARG A 35 -4.98 6.43 -9.07
CA ARG A 35 -3.95 5.86 -9.96
C ARG A 35 -2.70 6.74 -9.95
N PRO A 36 -1.79 6.56 -8.97
CA PRO A 36 -0.52 7.24 -8.98
C PRO A 36 0.36 6.73 -10.13
N ASP A 37 1.26 7.58 -10.60
CA ASP A 37 2.32 7.21 -11.54
C ASP A 37 3.67 7.21 -10.83
N SER A 38 4.68 6.60 -11.45
CA SER A 38 6.04 6.53 -10.93
C SER A 38 7.04 7.04 -11.96
N ILE A 39 8.03 7.79 -11.47
CA ILE A 39 9.12 8.27 -12.32
C ILE A 39 10.16 7.14 -12.44
N TYR A 40 10.23 6.53 -13.61
CA TYR A 40 11.24 5.51 -13.89
C TYR A 40 12.64 6.12 -13.93
N ARG A 41 13.52 5.69 -13.01
CA ARG A 41 14.95 6.07 -12.94
C ARG A 41 15.92 4.91 -13.23
N GLY A 42 15.42 3.78 -13.72
CA GLY A 42 16.24 2.62 -14.08
C GLY A 42 16.88 2.73 -15.47
N GLN A 43 17.70 1.74 -15.83
CA GLN A 43 18.27 1.62 -17.17
C GLN A 43 17.25 1.00 -18.14
N ARG A 44 17.03 1.66 -19.28
CA ARG A 44 16.14 1.15 -20.35
C ARG A 44 16.92 0.33 -21.36
N GLY A 45 16.20 -0.51 -22.12
CA GLY A 45 16.77 -1.22 -23.27
C GLY A 45 17.84 -2.25 -22.92
N GLN A 46 17.79 -2.85 -21.73
CA GLN A 46 18.70 -3.92 -21.37
C GLN A 46 18.45 -5.13 -22.28
N GLU A 47 19.49 -5.56 -22.98
CA GLU A 47 19.45 -6.79 -23.76
C GLU A 47 19.41 -7.99 -22.82
N TYR A 48 18.63 -9.00 -23.21
CA TYR A 48 18.59 -10.24 -22.47
C TYR A 48 19.90 -11.02 -22.66
N ILE A 49 20.58 -11.33 -21.56
CA ILE A 49 21.77 -12.19 -21.56
C ILE A 49 21.35 -13.62 -21.14
N PRO A 50 21.54 -14.64 -21.99
CA PRO A 50 21.35 -16.05 -21.62
C PRO A 50 22.12 -16.43 -20.36
N MET A 51 21.56 -17.32 -19.53
CA MET A 51 22.12 -17.63 -18.20
C MET A 51 23.58 -18.08 -18.24
N ASP A 52 23.95 -18.87 -19.25
CA ASP A 52 25.30 -19.37 -19.51
C ASP A 52 26.31 -18.28 -19.89
N ARG A 53 25.83 -17.07 -20.22
CA ARG A 53 26.66 -15.92 -20.64
C ARG A 53 26.64 -14.77 -19.65
N ARG A 54 26.01 -14.94 -18.48
CA ARG A 54 26.04 -13.94 -17.39
C ARG A 54 27.37 -14.10 -16.64
N SER A 55 27.97 -12.98 -16.25
CA SER A 55 29.18 -12.92 -15.42
C SER A 55 28.91 -13.33 -13.98
#